data_AF-A0A849K9F0-F1
#
_entry.id   AF-A0A849K9F0-F1
#
_cell.length_a   1.000
_cell.length_b   1.000
_cell.length_c   1.000
_cell.angle_alpha   90.00
_cell.angle_beta   90.00
_cell.angle_gamma   90.00
#
_symmetry.space_group_name_H-M   'P 1'
#
loop_
_entity.id
_entity.type
_entity.pdbx_description
1 polymer ?
#
loop_
_entity_poly.entity_id
_entity_poly.type
_entity_poly.pdbx_seq_one_letter_code
_entity_poly.pdbx_strand_id
1 'polypeptide(L)'
;MSGDVTPIPHEPAEGESECEHALHHLYEYLDSEMTEADEDRMRAHVAHCSPCLAELSVEELVKKLVKRSCAEQAPATLRLRIHEQLTVMRTSG
;
A
#
# COMPACT_ATOMS: atom_id res chain seq x y z
N MET A 1 13.90 15.55 -8.33
CA MET A 1 14.38 14.16 -8.24
C MET A 1 13.20 13.29 -8.58
N SER A 2 12.89 13.17 -9.87
CA SER A 2 11.81 12.28 -10.34
C SER A 2 12.38 10.86 -10.26
N GLY A 3 12.15 10.21 -9.13
CA GLY A 3 12.38 8.78 -9.01
C GLY A 3 11.34 8.11 -9.87
N ASP A 4 11.77 7.61 -11.02
CA ASP A 4 10.98 6.64 -11.77
C ASP A 4 10.90 5.42 -10.86
N VAL A 5 9.79 5.29 -10.12
CA VAL A 5 9.53 4.10 -9.29
C VAL A 5 9.37 2.98 -10.29
N THR A 6 10.46 2.23 -10.49
CA THR A 6 10.38 0.98 -11.24
C THR A 6 9.40 0.10 -10.49
N PRO A 7 8.30 -0.36 -11.10
CA PRO A 7 7.39 -1.29 -10.45
C PRO A 7 8.19 -2.49 -9.97
N ILE A 8 8.13 -2.78 -8.67
CA ILE A 8 8.79 -3.94 -8.08
C ILE A 8 8.14 -5.18 -8.74
N PRO A 9 8.90 -6.16 -9.26
CA PRO A 9 8.31 -7.35 -9.86
C PRO A 9 7.73 -8.25 -8.76
N HIS A 10 6.41 -8.40 -8.71
CA HIS A 10 5.72 -9.25 -7.73
C HIS A 10 5.37 -10.62 -8.31
N GLU A 11 6.33 -11.21 -9.03
CA GLU A 11 6.29 -12.63 -9.39
C GLU A 11 7.30 -13.37 -8.51
N PRO A 12 6.98 -14.60 -8.05
CA PRO A 12 7.94 -15.38 -7.29
C PRO A 12 9.21 -15.57 -8.11
N ALA A 13 10.37 -15.30 -7.49
CA ALA A 13 11.64 -15.64 -8.11
C ALA A 13 11.76 -17.16 -8.31
N GLU A 14 12.64 -17.60 -9.22
CA GLU A 14 12.87 -19.04 -9.44
C GLU A 14 13.26 -19.73 -8.12
N GLY A 15 12.37 -20.60 -7.62
CA GLY A 15 12.56 -21.35 -6.37
C GLY A 15 11.96 -20.70 -5.13
N GLU A 16 11.35 -19.52 -5.22
CA GLU A 16 10.56 -18.89 -4.16
C GLU A 16 9.12 -19.44 -4.18
N SER A 17 8.57 -19.73 -3.01
CA SER A 17 7.16 -20.09 -2.89
C SER A 17 6.24 -18.86 -2.93
N GLU A 18 4.99 -19.04 -3.35
CA GLU A 18 3.96 -17.98 -3.31
C GLU A 18 3.80 -17.37 -1.90
N CYS A 19 3.99 -18.17 -0.84
CA CYS A 19 3.91 -17.68 0.53
C CYS A 19 5.12 -16.82 0.89
N GLU A 20 6.34 -17.25 0.56
CA GLU A 20 7.55 -16.47 0.80
C GLU A 20 7.49 -15.15 0.03
N HIS A 21 7.07 -15.19 -1.23
CA HIS A 21 6.86 -14.03 -2.07
C HIS A 21 5.82 -13.06 -1.45
N ALA A 22 4.68 -13.59 -1.01
CA ALA A 22 3.62 -12.78 -0.39
C ALA A 22 4.08 -12.11 0.91
N LEU A 23 4.86 -12.80 1.73
CA LEU A 23 5.39 -12.25 2.99
C LEU A 23 6.49 -11.22 2.75
N HIS A 24 7.32 -11.40 1.71
CA HIS A 24 8.33 -10.43 1.32
C HIS A 24 7.68 -9.10 0.93
N HIS A 25 6.61 -9.15 0.13
CA HIS A 25 5.97 -7.96 -0.44
C HIS A 25 4.70 -7.50 0.30
N LEU A 26 4.54 -7.93 1.55
CA LEU A 26 3.33 -7.66 2.34
C LEU A 26 3.16 -6.17 2.65
N TYR A 27 4.25 -5.44 2.85
CA TYR A 27 4.20 -4.02 3.18
C TYR A 27 3.81 -3.17 1.98
N GLU A 28 4.33 -3.50 0.80
CA GLU A 28 4.02 -2.88 -0.48
C GLU A 28 2.53 -3.05 -0.81
N TYR A 29 1.98 -4.25 -0.58
CA TYR A 29 0.54 -4.47 -0.66
C TYR A 29 -0.24 -3.57 0.32
N LEU A 30 0.18 -3.51 1.58
CA LEU A 30 -0.46 -2.70 2.61
C LEU A 30 -0.35 -1.19 2.39
N ASP A 31 0.69 -0.72 1.70
CA ASP A 31 0.92 0.70 1.36
C ASP A 31 0.41 1.08 -0.03
N SER A 32 -0.22 0.15 -0.75
CA SER A 32 -0.73 0.34 -2.11
C SER A 32 0.36 0.75 -3.11
N GLU A 33 1.54 0.15 -2.98
CA GLU A 33 2.72 0.38 -3.82
C GLU A 33 2.91 -0.70 -4.90
N MET A 34 1.87 -1.49 -5.15
CA MET A 34 1.85 -2.55 -6.17
C MET A 34 1.15 -2.07 -7.46
N THR A 35 1.44 -2.75 -8.58
CA THR A 35 0.57 -2.60 -9.78
C THR A 35 -0.78 -3.27 -9.54
N GLU A 36 -1.82 -2.86 -10.28
CA GLU A 36 -3.16 -3.45 -10.15
C GLU A 36 -3.15 -4.97 -10.35
N ALA A 37 -2.38 -5.46 -11.33
CA ALA A 37 -2.24 -6.89 -11.60
C ALA A 37 -1.57 -7.65 -10.44
N ASP A 38 -0.59 -7.03 -9.79
CA ASP A 38 0.12 -7.61 -8.65
C ASP A 38 -0.74 -7.61 -7.39
N GLU A 39 -1.48 -6.52 -7.17
CA GLU A 39 -2.42 -6.41 -6.06
C GLU A 39 -3.51 -7.49 -6.15
N ASP A 40 -4.06 -7.73 -7.34
CA ASP A 40 -5.06 -8.77 -7.56
C ASP A 40 -4.53 -10.18 -7.27
N ARG A 41 -3.27 -10.47 -7.65
CA ARG A 41 -2.61 -11.74 -7.34
C ARG A 41 -2.38 -11.91 -5.85
N MET A 42 -1.81 -10.90 -5.18
CA MET A 42 -1.59 -10.91 -3.74
C MET A 42 -2.91 -11.11 -2.99
N ARG A 43 -3.96 -10.38 -3.39
CA ARG A 43 -5.30 -10.50 -2.81
C ARG A 43 -5.86 -11.91 -2.98
N ALA A 44 -5.72 -12.50 -4.16
CA ALA A 44 -6.15 -13.86 -4.43
C ALA A 44 -5.38 -14.89 -3.58
N HIS A 45 -4.06 -14.74 -3.44
CA HIS A 45 -3.25 -15.61 -2.59
C HIS A 45 -3.68 -15.54 -1.12
N VAL A 46 -3.69 -14.33 -0.55
CA VAL A 46 -4.01 -14.12 0.87
C VAL A 46 -5.43 -14.58 1.20
N ALA A 47 -6.40 -14.41 0.29
CA ALA A 47 -7.77 -14.88 0.48
C ALA A 47 -7.90 -16.41 0.65
N HIS A 48 -6.94 -17.18 0.13
CA HIS A 48 -6.96 -18.65 0.16
C HIS A 48 -5.84 -19.25 1.01
N CYS A 49 -4.95 -18.44 1.57
CA CYS A 49 -3.79 -18.86 2.33
C CYS A 49 -3.90 -18.43 3.80
N SER A 50 -4.37 -19.33 4.67
CA SER A 50 -4.51 -19.07 6.11
C SER A 50 -3.27 -18.49 6.80
N PRO A 51 -2.03 -18.97 6.56
CA PRO A 51 -0.86 -18.38 7.21
C PRO A 51 -0.58 -16.95 6.73
N CYS A 52 -0.66 -16.67 5.43
CA CYS A 52 -0.45 -15.31 4.92
C CYS A 52 -1.54 -14.33 5.37
N LEU A 53 -2.80 -14.79 5.50
CA LEU A 53 -3.88 -13.98 6.07
C LEU A 53 -3.62 -13.63 7.55
N ALA A 54 -3.04 -14.56 8.32
CA ALA A 54 -2.68 -14.30 9.71
C ALA A 54 -1.60 -13.21 9.80
N GLU A 55 -0.55 -13.30 8.99
CA GLU A 55 0.52 -12.28 8.94
C GLU A 55 -0.01 -10.91 8.49
N LEU A 56 -0.82 -10.85 7.42
CA LEU A 56 -1.49 -9.62 6.98
C LEU A 56 -2.29 -8.97 8.12
N SER A 57 -3.05 -9.78 8.87
CA SER A 57 -3.88 -9.29 9.97
C SER A 57 -3.05 -8.69 11.11
N VAL A 58 -1.89 -9.28 11.43
CA VAL A 58 -0.96 -8.74 12.42
C VAL A 58 -0.43 -7.40 11.95
N GLU A 59 0.04 -7.31 10.71
CA GLU A 59 0.64 -6.09 10.17
C GLU A 59 -0.37 -4.95 10.04
N GLU A 60 -1.63 -5.24 9.68
CA GLU A 60 -2.69 -4.25 9.72
C GLU A 60 -2.91 -3.69 11.14
N LEU A 61 -2.87 -4.54 12.17
CA LEU A 61 -3.02 -4.12 13.56
C LEU A 61 -1.85 -3.24 13.99
N VAL A 62 -0.62 -3.58 13.59
CA VAL A 62 0.58 -2.77 13.82
C VAL A 62 0.44 -1.42 13.14
N LYS A 63 0.07 -1.36 11.85
CA LYS A 63 -0.17 -0.10 11.12
C LYS A 63 -1.25 0.75 11.79
N LYS A 64 -2.36 0.15 12.22
CA LYS A 64 -3.43 0.83 12.98
C LYS A 64 -2.90 1.40 14.30
N LEU A 65 -2.08 0.64 15.03
CA LEU A 65 -1.47 1.07 16.29
C LEU A 65 -0.49 2.24 16.11
N VAL A 66 0.38 2.16 15.10
CA VAL A 66 1.35 3.21 14.76
C VAL A 66 0.61 4.48 14.35
N LYS A 67 -0.38 4.37 13.45
CA LYS A 67 -1.21 5.51 13.01
C LYS A 67 -1.89 6.21 14.17
N ARG A 68 -2.38 5.48 15.17
CA ARG A 68 -2.97 6.05 16.39
C ARG A 68 -1.95 6.81 17.23
N SER A 69 -0.73 6.28 17.33
CA SER A 69 0.30 6.79 18.24
C SER A 69 1.08 7.98 17.66
N CYS A 70 1.14 8.10 16.33
CA CYS A 70 1.90 9.12 15.61
C CYS A 70 1.02 9.99 14.68
N ALA A 71 -0.25 10.22 15.02
CA ALA A 71 -1.12 11.09 14.24
C ALA A 71 -0.83 12.59 14.52
N GLU A 72 0.09 13.18 13.76
CA GLU A 72 0.22 14.64 13.70
C GLU A 72 -0.86 15.24 12.80
N GLN A 73 -1.54 16.27 13.30
CA GLN A 73 -2.58 16.93 12.51
C GLN A 73 -1.94 17.88 11.50
N ALA A 74 -2.20 17.64 10.21
CA ALA A 74 -1.75 18.54 9.14
C ALA A 74 -2.23 19.99 9.40
N PRO A 75 -1.34 21.00 9.23
CA PRO A 75 -1.70 22.40 9.41
C PRO A 75 -2.93 22.81 8.60
N ALA A 76 -3.81 23.62 9.18
CA ALA A 76 -5.04 24.06 8.51
C ALA A 76 -4.77 24.80 7.19
N THR A 77 -3.67 25.52 7.11
CA THR A 77 -3.21 26.23 5.91
C THR A 77 -2.92 25.27 4.75
N LEU A 78 -2.35 24.09 5.02
CA LEU A 78 -2.09 23.08 3.99
C LEU A 78 -3.41 22.52 3.45
N ARG A 79 -4.35 22.20 4.34
CA ARG A 79 -5.69 21.73 3.94
C ARG A 79 -6.41 22.73 3.05
N LEU A 80 -6.41 24.01 3.42
CA LEU A 80 -7.03 25.08 2.63
C LEU A 80 -6.43 25.16 1.22
N ARG A 81 -5.09 25.15 1.13
CA ARG A 81 -4.38 25.18 -0.16
C ARG A 81 -4.73 23.97 -1.04
N ILE A 82 -4.78 22.76 -0.48
CA ILE A 82 -5.16 21.56 -1.23
C ILE A 82 -6.58 21.68 -1.77
N HIS A 83 -7.55 22.10 -0.95
CA HIS A 83 -8.93 22.28 -1.37
C HIS A 83 -9.09 23.30 -2.49
N GLU A 84 -8.36 24.42 -2.41
CA GLU A 84 -8.35 25.45 -3.45
C GLU A 84 -7.82 24.89 -4.78
N GLN A 85 -6.67 24.21 -4.75
CA GLN A 85 -6.07 23.60 -5.94
C GLN A 85 -6.98 22.54 -6.57
N LEU A 86 -7.57 21.65 -5.76
CA LEU A 86 -8.52 20.65 -6.25
C LEU A 86 -9.78 21.28 -6.85
N THR A 87 -10.23 22.43 -6.33
CA THR A 87 -11.39 23.15 -6.88
C THR A 87 -11.06 23.74 -8.25
N VAL A 88 -9.91 24.41 -8.37
CA VAL A 88 -9.43 24.97 -9.63
C VAL A 88 -9.32 23.89 -10.70
N MET A 89 -8.61 22.79 -10.40
CA MET A 89 -8.42 21.68 -11.34
C MET A 89 -9.75 21.08 -11.83
N ARG A 90 -10.77 21.05 -10.98
CA ARG A 90 -12.09 20.47 -11.31
C ARG A 90 -12.98 21.42 -12.12
N THR A 91 -12.73 22.73 -12.07
CA THR A 91 -13.46 23.74 -12.85
C THR A 91 -12.81 24.06 -14.19
N SER A 92 -11.55 23.67 -14.38
CA SER A 92 -10.77 23.91 -15.60
C SER A 92 -10.75 22.71 -16.57
N GLY A 93 -11.54 21.66 -16.28
CA GLY A 93 -11.73 20.47 -17.12
C GLY A 93 -13.08 20.48 -17.80
#